data_AF-K2AE52-F1
#
_entry.id   AF-K2AE52-F1
#
_cell.length_a   1.000
_cell.length_b   1.000
_cell.length_c   1.000
_cell.angle_alpha   90.00
_cell.angle_beta   90.00
_cell.angle_gamma   90.00
#
_symmetry.space_group_name_H-M   'P 1'
#
loop_
_entity.id
_entity.type
_entity.pdbx_description
1 polymer ?
#
loop_
_entity_poly.entity_id
_entity_poly.type
_entity_poly.pdbx_seq_one_letter_code
_entity_poly.pdbx_strand_id
1 'polypeptide(L)'
;MISKSERKELENYLEKGFEAHKNFVKIGKWLEAIDILSEMQKVNPRNEKIKSMILSDKIKYIDSELHSNLKKELIKNGEFAKLYKFYQKLYFLFPEHKKLKKEIRKTEKLIIEQREIENANFIKNNETNIGRLIKNKELEKALKAAKELVLFTNGGNNRAKKIMMEADKENDKDTDRKLSIKLAQTISDLKKEFAKNPKGFVKL
;
A
#
# COMPACT_ATOMS: atom_id res chain seq x y z
N MET A 1 28.17 -0.36 -48.76
CA MET A 1 29.04 -1.46 -48.25
C MET A 1 30.08 -0.82 -47.36
N ILE A 2 30.33 -1.39 -46.17
CA ILE A 2 31.36 -0.89 -45.24
C ILE A 2 32.75 -1.15 -45.86
N SER A 3 33.60 -0.13 -45.87
CA SER A 3 34.98 -0.20 -46.37
C SER A 3 35.84 -1.16 -45.53
N LYS A 4 36.99 -1.58 -46.08
CA LYS A 4 37.94 -2.43 -45.33
C LYS A 4 38.45 -1.75 -44.05
N SER A 5 38.60 -0.42 -44.06
CA SER A 5 39.04 0.34 -42.88
C SER A 5 37.99 0.34 -41.77
N GLU A 6 36.74 0.68 -42.10
CA GLU A 6 35.61 0.70 -41.17
C GLU A 6 35.29 -0.70 -40.62
N ARG A 7 35.50 -1.78 -41.41
CA ARG A 7 35.39 -3.15 -40.90
C ARG A 7 36.44 -3.45 -39.84
N LYS A 8 37.69 -3.06 -40.08
CA LYS A 8 38.80 -3.27 -39.13
C LYS A 8 38.60 -2.45 -37.85
N GLU A 9 38.10 -1.22 -37.96
CA GLU A 9 37.74 -0.39 -36.81
C GLU A 9 36.62 -1.01 -35.98
N LEU A 10 35.57 -1.53 -36.64
CA LEU A 10 34.49 -2.24 -35.98
C LEU A 10 34.98 -3.50 -35.26
N GLU A 11 35.84 -4.30 -35.90
CA GLU A 11 36.44 -5.49 -35.29
C GLU A 11 37.25 -5.13 -34.04
N ASN A 12 38.13 -4.12 -34.13
CA ASN A 12 38.91 -3.63 -33.00
C ASN A 12 38.03 -3.11 -31.85
N TYR A 13 36.95 -2.39 -32.18
CA TYR A 13 35.99 -1.91 -31.18
C TYR A 13 35.30 -3.07 -30.47
N LEU A 14 34.85 -4.07 -31.22
CA LEU A 14 34.18 -5.24 -30.65
C LEU A 14 35.12 -6.09 -29.78
N GLU A 15 36.38 -6.24 -30.18
CA GLU A 15 37.39 -6.96 -29.39
C GLU A 15 37.63 -6.29 -28.03
N LYS A 16 37.89 -4.97 -28.03
CA LYS A 16 38.02 -4.18 -26.79
C LYS A 16 36.77 -4.27 -25.92
N GLY A 17 35.59 -4.24 -26.53
CA GLY A 17 34.32 -4.40 -25.83
C GLY A 17 34.19 -5.77 -25.14
N PHE A 18 34.57 -6.87 -25.81
CA PHE A 18 34.57 -8.19 -25.20
C PHE A 18 35.60 -8.35 -24.07
N GLU A 19 36.77 -7.72 -24.19
CA GLU A 19 37.76 -7.69 -23.10
C GLU A 19 37.23 -6.94 -21.87
N ALA A 20 36.65 -5.76 -22.08
CA ALA A 20 36.05 -4.96 -21.01
C ALA A 20 34.89 -5.70 -20.34
N HIS A 21 34.00 -6.32 -21.13
CA HIS A 21 32.92 -7.19 -20.66
C HIS A 21 33.45 -8.30 -19.73
N LYS A 22 34.48 -9.03 -20.16
CA LYS A 22 35.09 -10.11 -19.37
C LYS A 22 35.61 -9.59 -18.03
N ASN A 23 36.21 -8.40 -18.01
CA ASN A 23 36.71 -7.78 -16.78
C ASN A 23 35.56 -7.43 -15.82
N PHE A 24 34.46 -6.84 -16.30
CA PHE A 24 33.30 -6.52 -15.47
C PHE A 24 32.62 -7.78 -14.91
N VAL A 25 32.45 -8.82 -15.72
CA VAL A 25 31.92 -10.11 -15.26
C VAL A 25 32.80 -10.73 -14.18
N LYS A 26 34.13 -10.68 -14.34
CA LYS A 26 35.09 -11.24 -13.37
C LYS A 26 34.96 -10.61 -11.99
N ILE A 27 34.63 -9.31 -11.92
CA ILE A 27 34.46 -8.57 -10.67
C ILE A 27 32.99 -8.46 -10.23
N GLY A 28 32.07 -9.18 -10.89
CA GLY A 28 30.64 -9.22 -10.51
C GLY A 28 29.85 -7.95 -10.85
N LYS A 29 30.41 -7.06 -11.68
CA LYS A 29 29.77 -5.82 -12.15
C LYS A 29 28.85 -6.09 -13.34
N TRP A 30 27.72 -6.73 -13.07
CA TRP A 30 26.83 -7.22 -14.12
C TRP A 30 26.15 -6.11 -14.92
N LEU A 31 25.79 -4.99 -14.30
CA LEU A 31 25.15 -3.87 -14.99
C LEU A 31 26.12 -3.24 -16.00
N GLU A 32 27.36 -2.97 -15.58
CA GLU A 32 28.40 -2.45 -16.47
C GLU A 32 28.75 -3.45 -17.60
N ALA A 33 28.73 -4.76 -17.31
CA ALA A 33 28.90 -5.79 -18.34
C ALA A 33 27.77 -5.76 -19.39
N ILE A 34 26.52 -5.62 -18.94
CA ILE A 34 25.34 -5.52 -19.83
C ILE A 34 25.39 -4.23 -20.65
N ASP A 35 25.81 -3.11 -20.06
CA ASP A 35 25.88 -1.81 -20.74
C ASP A 35 26.89 -1.85 -21.89
N ILE A 36 28.09 -2.42 -21.68
CA ILE A 36 29.08 -2.57 -22.75
C ILE A 36 28.54 -3.44 -23.89
N LEU A 37 27.92 -4.57 -23.59
CA LEU A 37 27.33 -5.41 -24.62
C LEU A 37 26.20 -4.68 -25.36
N SER A 38 25.43 -3.84 -24.66
CA SER A 38 24.36 -3.04 -25.26
C SER A 38 24.91 -1.99 -26.21
N GLU A 39 26.02 -1.32 -25.87
CA GLU A 39 26.72 -0.41 -26.79
C GLU A 39 27.29 -1.16 -28.01
N MET A 40 27.87 -2.34 -27.81
CA MET A 40 28.34 -3.19 -28.91
C MET A 40 27.18 -3.66 -29.81
N GLN A 41 26.00 -3.90 -29.25
CA GLN A 41 24.81 -4.27 -30.00
C GLN A 41 24.30 -3.12 -30.87
N LYS A 42 24.40 -1.86 -30.42
CA LYS A 42 24.01 -0.69 -31.22
C LYS A 42 24.81 -0.59 -32.51
N VAL A 43 26.11 -0.88 -32.46
CA VAL A 43 27.00 -0.83 -33.64
C VAL A 43 26.98 -2.12 -34.46
N ASN A 44 26.61 -3.26 -33.86
CA ASN A 44 26.44 -4.53 -34.59
C ASN A 44 25.14 -5.27 -34.17
N PRO A 45 23.96 -4.80 -34.64
CA PRO A 45 22.66 -5.28 -34.14
C PRO A 45 22.31 -6.73 -34.48
N ARG A 46 22.96 -7.30 -35.50
CA ARG A 46 22.73 -8.69 -35.97
C ARG A 46 23.66 -9.71 -35.31
N ASN A 47 24.51 -9.28 -34.39
CA ASN A 47 25.43 -10.18 -33.71
C ASN A 47 24.70 -11.01 -32.63
N GLU A 48 24.38 -12.27 -32.97
CA GLU A 48 23.69 -13.20 -32.07
C GLU A 48 24.52 -13.57 -30.83
N LYS A 49 25.85 -13.50 -30.91
CA LYS A 49 26.72 -13.68 -29.74
C LYS A 49 26.50 -12.56 -28.71
N ILE A 50 26.42 -11.31 -29.15
CA ILE A 50 26.17 -10.17 -28.25
C ILE A 50 24.78 -10.30 -27.61
N LYS A 51 23.75 -10.61 -28.42
CA LYS A 51 22.38 -10.82 -27.91
C LYS A 51 22.31 -11.91 -26.84
N SER A 52 22.92 -13.06 -27.10
CA SER A 52 22.92 -14.19 -26.16
C SER A 52 23.71 -13.88 -24.88
N MET A 53 24.82 -13.13 -24.98
CA MET A 53 25.58 -12.68 -23.80
C MET A 53 24.77 -11.70 -22.94
N ILE A 54 24.08 -10.72 -23.54
CA ILE A 54 23.19 -9.79 -22.81
C ILE A 54 22.13 -10.58 -22.03
N LEU A 55 21.49 -11.56 -22.69
CA LEU A 55 20.48 -12.40 -22.05
C LEU A 55 21.06 -13.19 -20.87
N SER A 56 22.23 -13.81 -21.05
CA SER A 56 22.91 -14.57 -20.01
C SER A 56 23.25 -13.70 -18.80
N ASP A 57 23.77 -12.51 -19.02
CA ASP A 57 24.19 -11.63 -17.94
C ASP A 57 23.01 -11.00 -17.20
N LYS A 58 21.91 -10.70 -17.89
CA LYS A 58 20.65 -10.32 -17.23
C LYS A 58 20.14 -11.40 -16.28
N ILE A 59 20.21 -12.67 -16.69
CA ILE A 59 19.84 -13.81 -15.84
C ILE A 59 20.76 -13.89 -14.61
N LYS A 60 22.08 -13.81 -14.82
CA LYS A 60 23.06 -13.86 -13.71
C LYS A 60 22.92 -12.69 -12.75
N TYR A 61 22.69 -11.49 -13.27
CA TYR A 61 22.40 -10.31 -12.46
C TYR A 61 21.20 -10.57 -11.56
N ILE A 62 20.05 -10.98 -12.13
CA ILE A 62 18.85 -11.27 -11.34
C ILE A 62 19.10 -12.39 -10.34
N ASP A 63 19.73 -13.49 -10.74
CA ASP A 63 20.04 -14.58 -9.82
C ASP A 63 20.94 -14.07 -8.67
N SER A 64 21.92 -13.19 -8.93
CA SER A 64 22.75 -12.59 -7.87
C SER A 64 21.93 -11.70 -6.91
N GLU A 65 21.05 -10.86 -7.44
CA GLU A 65 20.17 -9.98 -6.67
C GLU A 65 19.15 -10.77 -5.84
N LEU A 66 18.67 -11.90 -6.37
CA LEU A 66 17.80 -12.83 -5.64
C LEU A 66 18.51 -13.55 -4.46
N HIS A 67 19.84 -13.47 -4.36
CA HIS A 67 20.61 -13.97 -3.22
C HIS A 67 21.23 -12.83 -2.38
N SER A 68 20.94 -11.58 -2.71
CA SER A 68 21.46 -10.40 -2.02
C SER A 68 21.09 -10.37 -0.54
N ASN A 69 21.94 -9.73 0.27
CA ASN A 69 21.67 -9.49 1.69
C ASN A 69 20.45 -8.58 1.87
N LEU A 70 20.26 -7.60 0.98
CA LEU A 70 19.10 -6.72 1.00
C LEU A 70 17.78 -7.53 0.95
N LYS A 71 17.66 -8.50 0.04
CA LYS A 71 16.48 -9.38 -0.01
C LYS A 71 16.28 -10.11 1.33
N LYS A 72 17.34 -10.68 1.90
CA LYS A 72 17.27 -11.43 3.16
C LYS A 72 16.83 -10.54 4.33
N GLU A 73 17.36 -9.32 4.41
CA GLU A 73 16.99 -8.33 5.42
C GLU A 73 15.52 -7.91 5.30
N LEU A 74 15.06 -7.60 4.09
CA LEU A 74 13.66 -7.22 3.85
C LEU A 74 12.67 -8.34 4.23
N ILE A 75 13.02 -9.60 3.95
CA ILE A 75 12.22 -10.76 4.39
C ILE A 75 12.21 -10.86 5.92
N LYS A 76 13.40 -10.76 6.55
CA LYS A 76 13.55 -10.89 8.01
C LYS A 76 12.74 -9.81 8.75
N ASN A 77 12.73 -8.59 8.22
CA ASN A 77 12.03 -7.46 8.83
C ASN A 77 10.52 -7.41 8.48
N GLY A 78 10.02 -8.33 7.65
CA GLY A 78 8.63 -8.29 7.18
C GLY A 78 8.31 -7.09 6.28
N GLU A 79 9.32 -6.47 5.65
CA GLU A 79 9.17 -5.27 4.84
C GLU A 79 8.71 -5.62 3.40
N PHE A 80 7.61 -6.36 3.27
CA PHE A 80 7.19 -6.96 2.01
C PHE A 80 6.86 -5.93 0.92
N ALA A 81 6.35 -4.75 1.28
CA ALA A 81 6.13 -3.67 0.32
C ALA A 81 7.43 -3.15 -0.32
N LYS A 82 8.52 -3.07 0.46
CA LYS A 82 9.85 -2.70 -0.07
C LYS A 82 10.45 -3.85 -0.89
N LEU A 83 10.26 -5.09 -0.44
CA LEU A 83 10.66 -6.29 -1.18
C LEU A 83 9.98 -6.38 -2.56
N TYR A 84 8.70 -6.04 -2.63
CA TYR A 84 7.95 -5.99 -3.88
C TYR A 84 8.54 -4.95 -4.85
N LYS A 85 8.82 -3.73 -4.37
CA LYS A 85 9.47 -2.69 -5.17
C LYS A 85 10.86 -3.12 -5.66
N PHE A 86 11.63 -3.82 -4.82
CA PHE A 86 12.91 -4.40 -5.20
C PHE A 86 12.75 -5.38 -6.37
N TYR A 87 11.80 -6.32 -6.28
CA TYR A 87 11.54 -7.25 -7.38
C TYR A 87 10.98 -6.60 -8.64
N GLN A 88 10.16 -5.54 -8.52
CA GLN A 88 9.67 -4.80 -9.68
C GLN A 88 10.79 -4.15 -10.50
N LYS A 89 11.83 -3.63 -9.83
CA LYS A 89 13.02 -3.09 -10.52
C LYS A 89 13.74 -4.17 -11.32
N LEU A 90 13.91 -5.36 -10.75
CA LEU A 90 14.50 -6.51 -11.46
C LEU A 90 13.60 -6.97 -12.63
N TYR A 91 12.28 -6.92 -12.45
CA TYR A 91 11.31 -7.36 -13.46
C TYR A 91 11.31 -6.44 -14.67
N PHE A 92 11.48 -5.13 -14.46
CA PHE A 92 11.63 -4.17 -15.54
C PHE A 92 12.84 -4.48 -16.44
N LEU A 93 13.95 -4.93 -15.85
CA LEU A 93 15.17 -5.25 -16.59
C LEU A 93 15.05 -6.55 -17.41
N PHE A 94 14.35 -7.55 -16.87
CA PHE A 94 14.15 -8.83 -17.54
C PHE A 94 12.85 -9.53 -17.08
N PRO A 95 11.72 -9.28 -17.78
CA PRO A 95 10.42 -9.76 -17.35
C PRO A 95 10.23 -11.26 -17.56
N GLU A 96 11.06 -11.94 -18.34
CA GLU A 96 10.90 -13.37 -18.62
C GLU A 96 11.43 -14.30 -17.52
N HIS A 97 12.11 -13.76 -16.50
CA HIS A 97 12.75 -14.55 -15.46
C HIS A 97 11.73 -15.32 -14.59
N LYS A 98 11.62 -16.64 -14.81
CA LYS A 98 10.63 -17.52 -14.16
C LYS A 98 10.70 -17.50 -12.64
N LYS A 99 11.89 -17.52 -12.04
CA LYS A 99 12.06 -17.50 -10.58
C LYS A 99 11.60 -16.16 -9.99
N LEU A 100 11.97 -15.05 -10.63
CA LEU A 100 11.57 -13.71 -10.18
C LEU A 100 10.04 -13.56 -10.18
N LYS A 101 9.35 -14.00 -11.23
CA LYS A 101 7.86 -13.99 -11.27
C LYS A 101 7.26 -14.75 -10.09
N LYS A 102 7.84 -15.89 -9.69
CA LYS A 102 7.37 -16.66 -8.54
C LYS A 102 7.57 -15.90 -7.23
N GLU A 103 8.72 -15.26 -7.04
CA GLU A 103 9.02 -14.47 -5.84
C GLU A 103 8.12 -13.22 -5.73
N ILE A 104 7.82 -12.57 -6.85
CA ILE A 104 6.84 -11.46 -6.92
C ILE A 104 5.47 -11.93 -6.42
N ARG A 105 4.94 -13.02 -6.99
CA ARG A 105 3.62 -13.56 -6.59
C ARG A 105 3.56 -13.98 -5.12
N LYS A 106 4.63 -14.57 -4.58
CA LYS A 106 4.71 -14.90 -3.15
C LYS A 106 4.66 -13.64 -2.30
N THR A 107 5.39 -12.60 -2.70
CA THR A 107 5.42 -11.33 -1.96
C THR A 107 4.08 -10.62 -2.00
N GLU A 108 3.38 -10.64 -3.13
CA GLU A 108 2.01 -10.12 -3.25
C GLU A 108 1.06 -10.80 -2.28
N LYS A 109 1.13 -12.13 -2.15
CA LYS A 109 0.34 -12.89 -1.16
C LYS A 109 0.67 -12.46 0.27
N LEU A 110 1.95 -12.36 0.62
CA LEU A 110 2.36 -11.92 1.96
C LEU A 110 1.88 -10.51 2.30
N ILE A 111 1.87 -9.59 1.33
CA ILE A 111 1.31 -8.24 1.50
C ILE A 111 -0.20 -8.31 1.77
N ILE A 112 -0.93 -9.15 1.05
CA ILE A 112 -2.37 -9.34 1.25
C ILE A 112 -2.64 -9.93 2.63
N GLU A 113 -1.94 -11.01 3.00
CA GLU A 113 -2.06 -11.66 4.32
C GLU A 113 -1.74 -10.68 5.46
N GLN A 114 -0.66 -9.90 5.34
CA GLN A 114 -0.31 -8.87 6.31
C GLN A 114 -1.43 -7.82 6.45
N ARG A 115 -1.98 -7.36 5.32
CA ARG A 115 -3.08 -6.40 5.31
C ARG A 115 -4.35 -6.98 5.93
N GLU A 116 -4.65 -8.26 5.71
CA GLU A 116 -5.78 -8.95 6.33
C GLU A 116 -5.62 -9.02 7.85
N ILE A 117 -4.41 -9.34 8.34
CA ILE A 117 -4.09 -9.34 9.78
C ILE A 117 -4.22 -7.93 10.37
N GLU A 118 -3.68 -6.91 9.71
CA GLU A 118 -3.78 -5.51 10.12
C GLU A 118 -5.24 -5.05 10.18
N ASN A 119 -6.04 -5.38 9.16
CA ASN A 119 -7.46 -5.08 9.13
C ASN A 119 -8.23 -5.80 10.25
N ALA A 120 -7.94 -7.08 10.50
CA ALA A 120 -8.57 -7.84 11.58
C ALA A 120 -8.25 -7.24 12.95
N ASN A 121 -6.99 -6.84 13.18
CA ASN A 121 -6.56 -6.16 14.39
C ASN A 121 -7.22 -4.78 14.53
N PHE A 122 -7.31 -4.02 13.44
CA PHE A 122 -8.01 -2.74 13.42
C PHE A 122 -9.48 -2.89 13.79
N ILE A 123 -10.18 -3.86 13.20
CA ILE A 123 -11.58 -4.16 13.52
C ILE A 123 -11.73 -4.50 14.99
N LYS A 124 -10.92 -5.43 15.51
CA LYS A 124 -10.97 -5.86 16.91
C LYS A 124 -10.71 -4.71 17.90
N ASN A 125 -9.74 -3.86 17.60
CA ASN A 125 -9.43 -2.70 18.43
C ASN A 125 -10.58 -1.68 18.44
N ASN A 126 -11.19 -1.42 17.27
CA ASN A 126 -12.36 -0.55 17.18
C ASN A 126 -13.57 -1.13 17.91
N GLU A 127 -13.87 -2.43 17.76
CA GLU A 127 -14.95 -3.08 18.54
C GLU A 127 -14.73 -2.93 20.05
N THR A 128 -13.49 -3.09 20.50
CA THR A 128 -13.14 -2.94 21.92
C THR A 128 -13.33 -1.50 22.40
N ASN A 129 -12.91 -0.51 21.59
CA ASN A 129 -13.10 0.90 21.90
C ASN A 129 -14.58 1.30 21.93
N ILE A 130 -15.38 0.82 20.96
CA ILE A 130 -16.82 1.05 20.92
C ILE A 130 -17.48 0.47 22.19
N GLY A 131 -17.14 -0.76 22.57
CA GLY A 131 -17.65 -1.39 23.79
C GLY A 131 -17.30 -0.59 25.06
N ARG A 132 -16.11 0.02 25.11
CA ARG A 132 -15.71 0.92 26.20
C ARG A 132 -16.55 2.20 26.22
N LEU A 133 -16.77 2.83 25.07
CA LEU A 133 -17.59 4.05 24.97
C LEU A 133 -19.04 3.81 25.42
N ILE A 134 -19.63 2.67 25.06
CA ILE A 134 -20.97 2.29 25.56
C ILE A 134 -20.97 2.17 27.08
N LYS A 135 -20.01 1.45 27.67
CA LYS A 135 -19.92 1.30 29.14
C LYS A 135 -19.80 2.64 29.86
N ASN A 136 -19.14 3.62 29.24
CA ASN A 136 -18.98 4.97 29.77
C ASN A 136 -20.19 5.89 29.51
N LYS A 137 -21.27 5.39 28.86
CA LYS A 137 -22.43 6.18 28.40
C LYS A 137 -22.07 7.31 27.42
N GLU A 138 -20.94 7.20 26.72
CA GLU A 138 -20.53 8.14 25.67
C GLU A 138 -21.16 7.75 24.32
N LEU A 139 -22.50 7.74 24.27
CA LEU A 139 -23.28 7.11 23.19
C LEU A 139 -23.08 7.74 21.81
N GLU A 140 -23.04 9.07 21.70
CA GLU A 140 -22.77 9.77 20.43
C GLU A 140 -21.41 9.36 19.83
N LYS A 141 -20.38 9.23 20.68
CA LYS A 141 -19.04 8.81 20.25
C LYS A 141 -19.02 7.34 19.86
N ALA A 142 -19.72 6.49 20.60
CA ALA A 142 -19.87 5.07 20.28
C ALA A 142 -20.57 4.89 18.92
N LEU A 143 -21.64 5.65 18.68
CA LEU A 143 -22.39 5.65 17.42
C LEU A 143 -21.53 6.08 16.25
N LYS A 144 -20.76 7.17 16.40
CA LYS A 144 -19.83 7.65 15.37
C LYS A 144 -18.78 6.60 15.04
N ALA A 145 -18.11 6.02 16.04
CA ALA A 145 -17.10 4.98 15.84
C ALA A 145 -17.69 3.71 15.21
N ALA A 146 -18.91 3.32 15.58
CA ALA A 146 -19.61 2.20 14.96
C ALA A 146 -19.94 2.46 13.48
N LYS A 147 -20.43 3.67 13.13
CA LYS A 147 -20.66 4.09 11.74
C LYS A 147 -19.38 4.03 10.91
N GLU A 148 -18.28 4.56 11.43
CA GLU A 148 -16.97 4.51 10.76
C GLU A 148 -16.49 3.08 10.52
N LEU A 149 -16.64 2.18 11.50
CA LEU A 149 -16.26 0.77 11.36
C LEU A 149 -17.14 0.01 10.36
N VAL A 150 -18.44 0.30 10.33
CA VAL A 150 -19.37 -0.27 9.33
C VAL A 150 -18.99 0.19 7.92
N LEU A 151 -18.67 1.48 7.74
CA LEU A 151 -18.21 2.02 6.45
C LEU A 151 -16.89 1.37 6.03
N PHE A 152 -15.90 1.28 6.93
CA PHE A 152 -14.61 0.65 6.65
C PHE A 152 -14.75 -0.81 6.18
N THR A 153 -15.68 -1.56 6.77
CA THR A 153 -15.92 -2.96 6.41
C THR A 153 -16.90 -3.14 5.25
N ASN A 154 -17.32 -2.06 4.57
CA ASN A 154 -18.39 -2.08 3.56
C ASN A 154 -19.65 -2.80 4.05
N GLY A 155 -19.98 -2.64 5.33
CA GLY A 155 -21.10 -3.32 5.98
C GLY A 155 -20.85 -4.76 6.42
N GLY A 156 -19.63 -5.28 6.31
CA GLY A 156 -19.30 -6.66 6.69
C GLY A 156 -19.32 -6.92 8.20
N ASN A 157 -19.17 -5.89 9.06
CA ASN A 157 -19.15 -6.08 10.50
C ASN A 157 -20.56 -6.06 11.14
N ASN A 158 -21.14 -7.25 11.35
CA ASN A 158 -22.45 -7.42 11.99
C ASN A 158 -22.50 -6.94 13.44
N ARG A 159 -21.39 -7.02 14.18
CA ARG A 159 -21.34 -6.58 15.58
C ARG A 159 -21.36 -5.05 15.65
N ALA A 160 -20.56 -4.39 14.81
CA ALA A 160 -20.57 -2.93 14.66
C ALA A 160 -21.95 -2.42 14.22
N LYS A 161 -22.63 -3.14 13.32
CA LYS A 161 -24.02 -2.84 12.93
C LYS A 161 -25.00 -2.91 14.11
N LYS A 162 -24.95 -4.00 14.90
CA LYS A 162 -25.81 -4.13 16.10
C LYS A 162 -25.57 -3.00 17.08
N ILE A 163 -24.30 -2.72 17.38
CA ILE A 163 -23.91 -1.63 18.27
C ILE A 163 -24.39 -0.28 17.72
N MET A 164 -24.23 -0.04 16.42
CA MET A 164 -24.73 1.18 15.77
C MET A 164 -26.22 1.34 16.01
N MET A 165 -27.04 0.30 15.78
CA MET A 165 -28.49 0.35 15.99
C MET A 165 -28.88 0.57 17.45
N GLU A 166 -28.17 -0.07 18.39
CA GLU A 166 -28.39 0.12 19.83
C GLU A 166 -28.06 1.55 20.27
N ALA A 167 -26.89 2.05 19.86
CA ALA A 167 -26.44 3.40 20.18
C ALA A 167 -27.32 4.48 19.53
N ASP A 168 -27.82 4.28 18.30
CA ASP A 168 -28.72 5.21 17.62
C ASP A 168 -30.05 5.31 18.41
N LYS A 169 -30.65 4.17 18.76
CA LYS A 169 -31.90 4.12 19.54
C LYS A 169 -31.76 4.75 20.92
N GLU A 170 -30.62 4.56 21.58
CA GLU A 170 -30.40 5.10 22.92
C GLU A 170 -30.02 6.58 22.87
N ASN A 171 -29.33 7.01 21.81
CA ASN A 171 -29.06 8.42 21.53
C ASN A 171 -30.34 9.19 21.19
N ASP A 172 -31.26 8.61 20.43
CA ASP A 172 -32.56 9.22 20.13
C ASP A 172 -33.36 9.45 21.42
N LYS A 173 -33.43 8.42 22.29
CA LYS A 173 -34.08 8.54 23.60
C LYS A 173 -33.45 9.62 24.49
N ASP A 174 -32.13 9.69 24.52
CA ASP A 174 -31.41 10.71 25.31
C ASP A 174 -31.62 12.11 24.74
N THR A 175 -31.65 12.24 23.42
CA THR A 175 -31.93 13.50 22.71
C THR A 175 -33.35 13.98 22.98
N ASP A 176 -34.35 13.10 22.87
CA ASP A 176 -35.75 13.40 23.19
C ASP A 176 -35.93 13.82 24.65
N ARG A 177 -35.24 13.12 25.57
CA ARG A 177 -35.25 13.47 27.00
C ARG A 177 -34.66 14.86 27.24
N LYS A 178 -33.50 15.16 26.65
CA LYS A 178 -32.84 16.48 26.76
C LYS A 178 -33.70 17.59 26.15
N LEU A 179 -34.31 17.36 24.99
CA LEU A 179 -35.23 18.30 24.35
C LEU A 179 -36.46 18.56 25.23
N SER A 180 -37.06 17.51 25.79
CA SER A 180 -38.22 17.63 26.69
C SER A 180 -37.92 18.47 27.93
N ILE A 181 -36.75 18.24 28.56
CA ILE A 181 -36.30 19.04 29.70
C ILE A 181 -36.14 20.51 29.30
N LYS A 182 -35.47 20.77 28.18
CA LYS A 182 -35.24 22.14 27.68
C LYS A 182 -36.55 22.84 27.32
N LEU A 183 -37.50 22.13 26.74
CA LEU A 183 -38.83 22.66 26.40
C LEU A 183 -39.63 23.00 27.66
N ALA A 184 -39.64 22.11 28.66
CA ALA A 184 -40.31 22.35 29.93
C ALA A 184 -39.72 23.58 30.65
N GLN A 185 -38.40 23.74 30.60
CA GLN A 185 -37.70 24.88 31.18
C GLN A 185 -38.05 26.18 30.44
N THR A 186 -38.05 26.15 29.11
CA THR A 186 -38.48 27.29 28.27
C THR A 186 -39.92 27.68 28.54
N ILE A 187 -40.84 26.72 28.68
CA ILE A 187 -42.24 26.98 29.03
C ILE A 187 -42.34 27.58 30.44
N SER A 188 -41.58 27.07 31.40
CA SER A 188 -41.56 27.61 32.77
C SER A 188 -41.10 29.07 32.77
N ASP A 189 -40.05 29.37 32.02
CA ASP A 189 -39.49 30.72 31.93
C ASP A 189 -40.44 31.68 31.21
N LEU A 190 -41.06 31.25 30.10
CA LEU A 190 -42.12 32.01 29.41
C LEU A 190 -43.32 32.29 30.34
N LYS A 191 -43.75 31.32 31.15
CA LYS A 191 -44.83 31.54 32.14
C LYS A 191 -44.44 32.57 33.20
N LYS A 192 -43.21 32.52 33.71
CA LYS A 192 -42.70 33.52 34.66
C LYS A 192 -42.62 34.91 34.03
N GLU A 193 -42.21 34.99 32.76
CA GLU A 193 -42.08 36.24 32.03
C GLU A 193 -43.46 36.84 31.69
N PHE A 194 -44.40 36.01 31.26
CA PHE A 194 -45.80 36.41 31.08
C PHE A 194 -46.42 36.94 32.38
N ALA A 195 -46.18 36.28 33.51
CA ALA A 195 -46.65 36.75 34.81
C ALA A 195 -46.06 38.11 35.22
N LYS A 196 -44.82 38.40 34.81
CA LYS A 196 -44.15 39.68 35.06
C LYS A 196 -44.59 40.79 34.10
N ASN A 197 -44.88 40.47 32.84
CA ASN A 197 -45.20 41.46 31.82
C ASN A 197 -46.32 40.99 30.87
N PRO A 198 -47.60 40.97 31.32
CA PRO A 198 -48.70 40.36 30.59
C PRO A 198 -49.06 41.05 29.28
N LYS A 199 -48.73 42.35 29.15
CA LYS A 199 -49.04 43.17 27.97
C LYS A 199 -48.08 42.92 26.79
N GLY A 200 -46.96 42.26 27.02
CA GLY A 200 -45.95 41.96 25.99
C GLY A 200 -46.21 40.70 25.17
N PHE A 201 -47.24 39.92 25.50
CA PHE A 201 -47.55 38.65 24.83
C PHE A 201 -48.88 38.73 24.08
N VAL A 202 -48.93 38.14 22.88
CA VAL A 202 -50.16 38.00 22.09
C VAL A 202 -51.08 36.99 22.78
N LYS A 203 -52.29 37.43 23.17
CA LYS A 203 -53.36 36.50 23.58
C LYS A 203 -53.81 35.72 22.34
N LEU A 204 -53.63 34.40 22.38
CA LEU A 204 -54.26 33.47 21.44
C LEU A 204 -55.73 33.26 21.79
#